data_AF-I7ACQ4-F1
#
_entry.id   AF-I7ACQ4-F1
#
_cell.length_a   1.000
_cell.length_b   1.000
_cell.length_c   1.000
_cell.angle_alpha   90.00
_cell.angle_beta   90.00
_cell.angle_gamma   90.00
#
_symmetry.space_group_name_H-M   'P 1'
#
loop_
_entity.id
_entity.type
_entity.pdbx_description
1 polymer ?
#
loop_
_entity_poly.entity_id
_entity_poly.type
_entity_poly.pdbx_seq_one_letter_code
_entity_poly.pdbx_strand_id
1 'polypeptide(L)'
;MLNWIIRYEKPTGELARIHEEHLKRRNVLNLYTKREFERWGRCIDLYILLDLDMYRTKPIPSSILEHVVKVKMHEYHPDLIKGCREAFLLVKIARDVLRDRKLRLFYDSNFFDESIPEDKIYREDEFFDVFGECFQRNARFSINQPVPLLDRNDDPKKALEFYEFWGNFKSWRAFEPVEELYNMGEYDRSQYSIKNREKLSFLKNQDALRIKKLVQIAKKRDPRVGKSIEEQMKEMMRMNSWTPLEVSTLRRLISLVGKTKKNKWEMITEKLAEITKTKRSIKEVMEKGMEIEKR
;
A
#
# COMPACT_ATOMS: atom_id res chain seq x y z
N MET A 1 -37.62 12.20 26.81
CA MET A 1 -36.36 12.03 26.05
C MET A 1 -35.21 12.23 27.01
N LEU A 2 -34.45 11.17 27.34
CA LEU A 2 -33.24 11.32 28.16
C LEU A 2 -32.16 12.03 27.34
N ASN A 3 -31.72 13.20 27.81
CA ASN A 3 -30.55 13.91 27.30
C ASN A 3 -29.30 13.10 27.68
N TRP A 4 -28.80 12.27 26.76
CA TRP A 4 -27.53 11.55 26.91
C TRP A 4 -26.32 12.45 26.65
N ILE A 5 -26.38 13.74 26.97
CA ILE A 5 -25.21 14.61 26.88
C ILE A 5 -24.25 14.21 28.00
N ILE A 6 -23.38 13.25 27.68
CA ILE A 6 -22.25 12.85 28.52
C ILE A 6 -21.33 14.06 28.57
N ARG A 7 -21.25 14.73 29.72
CA ARG A 7 -20.23 15.76 29.93
C ARG A 7 -18.88 15.09 29.87
N TYR A 8 -17.97 15.66 29.09
CA TYR A 8 -16.59 15.22 29.09
C TYR A 8 -16.00 15.47 30.49
N GLU A 9 -15.64 14.40 31.18
CA GLU A 9 -14.84 14.45 32.40
C GLU A 9 -13.39 14.15 32.05
N LYS A 10 -12.47 14.95 32.58
CA LYS A 10 -11.05 14.76 32.32
C LYS A 10 -10.61 13.41 32.94
N PRO A 11 -10.00 12.51 32.17
CA PRO A 11 -9.52 11.24 32.70
C PRO A 11 -8.58 11.43 33.90
N THR A 12 -8.71 10.57 34.91
CA THR A 12 -7.85 10.54 36.10
C THR A 12 -7.17 9.18 36.28
N GLY A 13 -6.06 9.16 37.02
CA GLY A 13 -5.31 7.92 37.31
C GLY A 13 -4.78 7.24 36.04
N GLU A 14 -4.96 5.93 35.96
CA GLU A 14 -4.45 5.11 34.85
C GLU A 14 -5.04 5.52 33.50
N LEU A 15 -6.31 5.93 33.46
CA LEU A 15 -6.95 6.40 32.23
C LEU A 15 -6.31 7.70 31.72
N ALA A 16 -5.87 8.58 32.63
CA ALA A 16 -5.12 9.79 32.26
C ALA A 16 -3.78 9.45 31.63
N ARG A 17 -3.07 8.46 32.20
CA ARG A 17 -1.79 7.97 31.69
C ARG A 17 -1.95 7.40 30.28
N ILE A 18 -2.94 6.53 30.08
CA ILE A 18 -3.25 5.93 28.76
C ILE A 18 -3.61 7.02 27.74
N HIS A 19 -4.43 8.00 28.14
CA HIS A 19 -4.83 9.09 27.26
C HIS A 19 -3.64 9.99 26.87
N GLU A 20 -2.75 10.31 27.81
CA GLU A 20 -1.54 11.09 27.53
C GLU A 20 -0.58 10.32 26.61
N GLU A 21 -0.40 9.01 26.85
CA GLU A 21 0.41 8.15 26.00
C GLU A 21 -0.16 8.06 24.58
N HIS A 22 -1.49 7.95 24.46
CA HIS A 22 -2.18 7.97 23.18
C HIS A 22 -1.96 9.30 22.43
N LEU A 23 -2.11 10.44 23.11
CA LEU A 23 -1.84 11.76 22.51
C LEU A 23 -0.38 11.92 22.07
N LYS A 24 0.58 11.44 22.89
CA LYS A 24 2.01 11.47 22.54
C LYS A 24 2.32 10.66 21.29
N ARG A 25 1.74 9.47 21.16
CA ARG A 25 1.90 8.61 19.98
C ARG A 25 1.29 9.21 18.72
N ARG A 26 0.27 10.07 18.86
CA ARG A 26 -0.40 10.75 17.75
C ARG A 26 0.20 12.09 17.38
N ASN A 27 1.12 12.63 18.19
CA ASN A 27 1.77 13.88 17.87
C ASN A 27 2.64 13.71 16.62
N VAL A 28 2.29 14.45 15.56
CA VAL A 28 2.96 14.36 14.25
C VAL A 28 4.46 14.65 14.32
N LEU A 29 4.93 15.42 15.31
CA LEU A 29 6.35 15.71 15.50
C LEU A 29 7.15 14.48 15.94
N ASN A 30 6.47 13.46 16.50
CA ASN A 30 7.08 12.18 16.86
C ASN A 30 6.96 11.15 15.73
N LEU A 31 6.05 11.37 14.77
CA LEU A 31 5.76 10.44 13.68
C LEU A 31 6.53 10.77 12.41
N TYR A 32 6.79 12.05 12.16
CA TYR A 32 7.36 12.52 10.90
C TYR A 32 8.61 13.37 11.12
N THR A 33 9.54 13.21 10.21
CA THR A 33 10.77 13.99 10.12
C THR A 33 10.51 15.34 9.47
N LYS A 34 11.40 16.31 9.71
CA LYS A 34 11.33 17.64 9.09
C LYS A 34 11.24 17.60 7.56
N ARG A 35 11.95 16.67 6.91
CA ARG A 35 11.94 16.50 5.45
C ARG A 35 10.58 16.00 4.93
N GLU A 36 9.86 15.21 5.73
CA GLU A 36 8.52 14.75 5.36
C GLU A 36 7.49 15.89 5.44
N PHE A 37 7.68 16.87 6.33
CA PHE A 37 6.87 18.09 6.35
C PHE A 37 6.97 18.93 5.06
N GLU A 38 8.11 18.87 4.37
CA GLU A 38 8.27 19.54 3.06
C GLU A 38 7.51 18.83 1.93
N ARG A 39 7.21 17.53 2.08
CA ARG A 39 6.50 16.68 1.10
C ARG A 39 5.21 16.11 1.68
N TRP A 40 4.47 16.94 2.40
CA TRP A 40 3.31 16.57 3.18
C TRP A 40 2.24 15.82 2.39
N GLY A 41 2.05 16.12 1.10
CA GLY A 41 0.95 15.57 0.29
C GLY A 41 1.01 14.06 0.08
N ARG A 42 2.18 13.44 0.29
CA ARG A 42 2.35 11.98 0.29
C ARG A 42 2.88 11.42 1.60
N CYS A 43 3.49 12.24 2.44
CA CYS A 43 4.20 11.77 3.62
C CYS A 43 3.43 11.95 4.93
N ILE A 44 2.51 12.92 5.03
CA ILE A 44 1.87 13.26 6.31
C ILE A 44 0.37 12.97 6.28
N ASP A 45 -0.13 12.31 7.33
CA ASP A 45 -1.56 12.15 7.55
C ASP A 45 -2.16 13.44 8.14
N LEU A 46 -2.87 14.20 7.30
CA LEU A 46 -3.54 15.45 7.67
C LEU A 46 -4.74 15.23 8.59
N TYR A 47 -5.34 14.03 8.56
CA TYR A 47 -6.40 13.69 9.51
C TYR A 47 -5.82 13.48 10.90
N ILE A 48 -4.68 12.78 11.02
CA ILE A 48 -4.00 12.61 12.31
C ILE A 48 -3.50 13.96 12.82
N LEU A 49 -2.93 14.81 11.95
CA LEU A 49 -2.49 16.17 12.31
C LEU A 49 -3.59 17.00 13.00
N LEU A 50 -4.84 16.85 12.54
CA LEU A 50 -6.00 17.59 13.05
C LEU A 50 -6.88 16.78 14.01
N ASP A 51 -6.50 15.55 14.36
CA ASP A 51 -7.31 14.60 15.13
C ASP A 51 -8.71 14.34 14.53
N LEU A 52 -8.76 14.14 13.20
CA LEU A 52 -9.98 13.94 12.40
C LEU A 52 -10.04 12.57 11.70
N ASP A 53 -9.29 11.56 12.14
CA ASP A 53 -9.23 10.23 11.50
C ASP A 53 -10.61 9.59 11.33
N MET A 54 -11.51 9.78 12.30
CA MET A 54 -12.89 9.28 12.24
C MET A 54 -13.70 9.85 11.07
N TYR A 55 -13.25 10.97 10.51
CA TYR A 55 -13.89 11.62 9.38
C TYR A 55 -13.30 11.24 8.04
N ARG A 56 -12.31 10.36 7.93
CA ARG A 56 -11.67 10.01 6.66
C ARG A 56 -12.67 9.61 5.56
N THR A 57 -13.73 8.89 5.93
CA THR A 57 -14.83 8.47 5.04
C THR A 57 -16.14 9.24 5.23
N LYS A 58 -16.15 10.26 6.11
CA LYS A 58 -17.34 11.02 6.50
C LYS A 58 -17.19 12.51 6.18
N PRO A 59 -18.31 13.25 6.02
CA PRO A 59 -18.23 14.70 5.96
C PRO A 59 -17.70 15.26 7.28
N ILE A 60 -16.76 16.21 7.22
CA ILE A 60 -16.22 16.91 8.39
C ILE A 60 -17.12 18.13 8.66
N PRO A 61 -17.76 18.26 9.84
CA PRO A 61 -18.51 19.45 10.19
C PRO A 61 -17.59 20.67 10.31
N SER A 62 -18.00 21.81 9.74
CA SER A 62 -17.17 23.03 9.74
C SER A 62 -16.83 23.53 11.14
N SER A 63 -17.76 23.45 12.09
CA SER A 63 -17.51 23.84 13.50
C SER A 63 -16.41 22.99 14.15
N ILE A 64 -16.40 21.68 13.86
CA ILE A 64 -15.38 20.76 14.36
C ILE A 64 -14.03 21.07 13.72
N LEU A 65 -14.00 21.26 12.39
CA LEU A 65 -12.76 21.60 11.67
C LEU A 65 -12.12 22.89 12.20
N GLU A 66 -12.91 23.96 12.33
CA GLU A 66 -12.39 25.25 12.82
C GLU A 66 -11.92 25.15 14.29
N HIS A 67 -12.63 24.37 15.11
CA HIS A 67 -12.22 24.13 16.50
C HIS A 67 -10.87 23.41 16.58
N VAL A 68 -10.71 22.26 15.90
CA VAL A 68 -9.46 21.50 15.96
C VAL A 68 -8.29 22.26 15.36
N VAL A 69 -8.52 23.02 14.28
CA VAL A 69 -7.48 23.87 13.67
C VAL A 69 -7.00 24.91 14.66
N LYS A 70 -7.91 25.59 15.37
CA LYS A 70 -7.52 26.56 16.41
C LYS A 70 -6.68 25.92 17.51
N VAL A 71 -7.08 24.73 17.99
CA VAL A 71 -6.36 23.97 19.01
C VAL A 71 -4.96 23.60 18.52
N LYS A 72 -4.84 23.04 17.32
CA LYS A 72 -3.55 22.61 16.74
C LYS A 72 -2.63 23.76 16.37
N MET A 73 -3.17 24.89 15.91
CA MET A 73 -2.38 26.10 15.68
C MET A 73 -1.78 26.64 16.97
N HIS A 74 -2.52 26.57 18.09
CA HIS A 74 -1.98 26.93 19.39
C HIS A 74 -0.91 25.93 19.84
N GLU A 75 -1.16 24.62 19.70
CA GLU A 75 -0.21 23.56 20.05
C GLU A 75 1.14 23.69 19.33
N TYR A 76 1.12 23.97 18.01
CA TYR A 76 2.33 24.04 17.19
C TYR A 76 2.90 25.44 17.02
N HIS A 77 2.39 26.45 17.73
CA HIS A 77 2.80 27.84 17.55
C HIS A 77 4.33 28.01 17.72
N PRO A 78 5.04 28.66 16.78
CA PRO A 78 6.51 28.71 16.79
C PRO A 78 7.12 29.39 18.02
N ASP A 79 6.38 30.27 18.71
CA ASP A 79 6.85 30.93 19.93
C ASP A 79 6.81 30.02 21.18
N LEU A 80 6.16 28.85 21.09
CA LEU A 80 6.16 27.89 22.19
C LEU A 80 7.46 27.09 22.18
N ILE A 81 7.94 26.71 23.37
CA ILE A 81 9.16 25.90 23.55
C ILE A 81 9.08 24.58 22.77
N LYS A 82 7.88 23.99 22.67
CA LYS A 82 7.61 22.76 21.91
C LYS A 82 6.96 23.02 20.55
N GLY A 83 6.95 24.27 20.10
CA GLY A 83 6.37 24.70 18.83
C GLY A 83 7.14 24.15 17.62
N CYS A 84 6.48 24.09 16.47
CA CYS A 84 7.10 23.71 15.21
C CYS A 84 6.46 24.52 14.08
N ARG A 85 7.27 25.39 13.45
CA ARG A 85 6.80 26.28 12.38
C ARG A 85 6.23 25.51 11.20
N GLU A 86 6.87 24.40 10.82
CA GLU A 86 6.47 23.54 9.72
C GLU A 86 5.09 22.92 9.99
N ALA A 87 4.88 22.34 11.17
CA ALA A 87 3.59 21.80 11.57
C ALA A 87 2.51 22.88 11.68
N PHE A 88 2.84 24.07 12.22
CA PHE A 88 1.93 25.20 12.29
C PHE A 88 1.43 25.66 10.93
N LEU A 89 2.33 25.75 9.93
CA LEU A 89 1.96 26.07 8.56
C LEU A 89 1.13 24.94 7.94
N LEU A 90 1.50 23.68 8.20
CA LEU A 90 0.78 22.53 7.67
C LEU A 90 -0.65 22.43 8.24
N VAL A 91 -0.91 22.86 9.47
CA VAL A 91 -2.26 22.94 10.02
C VAL A 91 -3.16 23.88 9.18
N LYS A 92 -2.63 25.01 8.69
CA LYS A 92 -3.39 25.92 7.81
C LYS A 92 -3.70 25.26 6.46
N ILE A 93 -2.70 24.60 5.88
CA ILE A 93 -2.85 23.84 4.63
C ILE A 93 -3.89 22.72 4.82
N ALA A 94 -3.80 21.97 5.92
CA ALA A 94 -4.70 20.87 6.26
C ALA A 94 -6.15 21.34 6.38
N ARG A 95 -6.39 22.49 7.04
CA ARG A 95 -7.72 23.11 7.08
C ARG A 95 -8.28 23.30 5.68
N ASP A 96 -7.52 23.96 4.82
CA ASP A 96 -7.98 24.35 3.49
C ASP A 96 -8.17 23.12 2.58
N VAL A 97 -7.24 22.15 2.63
CA VAL A 97 -7.30 20.90 1.87
C VAL A 97 -8.49 20.05 2.31
N LEU A 98 -8.72 19.86 3.61
CA LEU A 98 -9.82 19.02 4.10
C LEU A 98 -11.19 19.71 4.00
N ARG A 99 -11.22 21.05 3.90
CA ARG A 99 -12.44 21.84 3.67
C ARG A 99 -12.89 21.81 2.21
N ASP A 100 -11.96 21.91 1.26
CA ASP A 100 -12.24 21.84 -0.17
C ASP A 100 -12.40 20.37 -0.60
N ARG A 101 -13.61 20.01 -1.07
CA ARG A 101 -13.94 18.64 -1.49
C ARG A 101 -12.98 18.09 -2.55
N LYS A 102 -12.53 18.91 -3.50
CA LYS A 102 -11.68 18.50 -4.61
C LYS A 102 -10.24 18.32 -4.15
N LEU A 103 -9.73 19.24 -3.33
CA LEU A 103 -8.39 19.08 -2.73
C LEU A 103 -8.34 17.89 -1.78
N ARG A 104 -9.37 17.67 -0.96
CA ARG A 104 -9.48 16.51 -0.09
C ARG A 104 -9.44 15.21 -0.90
N LEU A 105 -10.14 15.15 -2.03
CA LEU A 105 -10.12 13.99 -2.93
C LEU A 105 -8.72 13.73 -3.49
N PHE A 106 -8.01 14.77 -3.93
CA PHE A 106 -6.62 14.66 -4.39
C PHE A 106 -5.69 14.18 -3.28
N TYR A 107 -5.83 14.75 -2.09
CA TYR A 107 -5.08 14.35 -0.91
C TYR A 107 -5.34 12.88 -0.55
N ASP A 108 -6.60 12.47 -0.42
CA ASP A 108 -6.97 11.07 -0.11
C ASP A 108 -6.46 10.10 -1.17
N SER A 109 -6.34 10.54 -2.42
CA SER A 109 -5.79 9.71 -3.49
C SER A 109 -4.26 9.65 -3.46
N ASN A 110 -3.58 10.73 -3.08
CA ASN A 110 -2.13 10.85 -3.02
C ASN A 110 -1.54 10.20 -1.74
N PHE A 111 -2.20 10.38 -0.60
CA PHE A 111 -1.86 9.77 0.68
C PHE A 111 -2.58 8.42 0.82
N PHE A 112 -1.97 7.41 0.19
CA PHE A 112 -2.50 6.05 0.14
C PHE A 112 -1.38 5.02 0.08
N ASP A 113 -1.53 3.94 0.85
CA ASP A 113 -0.66 2.79 0.72
C ASP A 113 -1.09 1.93 -0.49
N GLU A 114 -0.26 1.98 -1.53
CA GLU A 114 -0.45 1.26 -2.79
C GLU A 114 0.06 -0.18 -2.74
N SER A 115 0.71 -0.61 -1.65
CA SER A 115 1.23 -1.96 -1.53
C SER A 115 0.13 -2.99 -1.78
N ILE A 116 0.53 -4.08 -2.43
CA ILE A 116 -0.32 -5.26 -2.64
C ILE A 116 0.43 -6.48 -2.10
N PRO A 117 -0.28 -7.51 -1.63
CA PRO A 117 0.36 -8.72 -1.12
C PRO A 117 1.23 -9.39 -2.18
N GLU A 118 2.31 -10.05 -1.72
CA GLU A 118 3.21 -10.79 -2.59
C GLU A 118 2.55 -12.05 -3.15
N ASP A 119 3.02 -12.56 -4.29
CA ASP A 119 2.54 -13.83 -4.85
C ASP A 119 3.24 -15.04 -4.19
N LYS A 120 2.96 -15.26 -2.90
CA LYS A 120 3.41 -16.43 -2.14
C LYS A 120 2.25 -17.37 -1.80
N ILE A 121 2.58 -18.54 -1.24
CA ILE A 121 1.56 -19.43 -0.65
C ILE A 121 1.20 -18.85 0.71
N TYR A 122 -0.10 -18.68 0.96
CA TYR A 122 -0.65 -18.19 2.21
C TYR A 122 -1.34 -19.34 2.95
N ARG A 123 -1.32 -19.27 4.28
CA ARG A 123 -2.31 -20.02 5.07
C ARG A 123 -3.69 -19.38 4.90
N GLU A 124 -4.74 -20.14 5.21
CA GLU A 124 -6.12 -19.67 5.03
C GLU A 124 -6.40 -18.41 5.86
N ASP A 125 -6.05 -18.42 7.15
CA ASP A 125 -6.17 -17.26 8.04
C ASP A 125 -5.35 -16.06 7.53
N GLU A 126 -4.08 -16.29 7.22
CA GLU A 126 -3.18 -15.27 6.69
C GLU A 126 -3.72 -14.64 5.39
N PHE A 127 -4.32 -15.45 4.51
CA PHE A 127 -4.90 -14.97 3.26
C PHE A 127 -6.02 -13.96 3.53
N PHE A 128 -7.00 -14.31 4.36
CA PHE A 128 -8.15 -13.44 4.62
C PHE A 128 -7.74 -12.16 5.34
N ASP A 129 -6.78 -12.22 6.26
CA ASP A 129 -6.30 -11.04 6.97
C ASP A 129 -5.58 -10.08 6.00
N VAL A 130 -4.58 -10.59 5.27
CA VAL A 130 -3.72 -9.79 4.40
C VAL A 130 -4.49 -9.23 3.18
N PHE A 131 -5.25 -10.08 2.49
CA PHE A 131 -6.02 -9.64 1.33
C PHE A 131 -7.28 -8.88 1.73
N GLY A 132 -7.94 -9.26 2.83
CA GLY A 132 -9.12 -8.57 3.34
C GLY A 132 -8.82 -7.11 3.66
N GLU A 133 -7.74 -6.84 4.40
CA GLU A 133 -7.29 -5.48 4.70
C GLU A 133 -6.96 -4.71 3.40
N CYS A 134 -6.23 -5.34 2.47
CA CYS A 134 -5.86 -4.70 1.22
C CYS A 134 -7.10 -4.34 0.37
N PHE A 135 -8.08 -5.25 0.23
CA PHE A 135 -9.31 -4.97 -0.51
C PHE A 135 -10.16 -3.90 0.20
N GLN A 136 -10.31 -3.97 1.52
CA GLN A 136 -11.05 -2.95 2.29
C GLN A 136 -10.42 -1.56 2.13
N ARG A 137 -9.08 -1.49 2.16
CA ARG A 137 -8.34 -0.25 1.94
C ARG A 137 -8.59 0.33 0.54
N ASN A 138 -8.61 -0.50 -0.51
CA ASN A 138 -8.89 -0.06 -1.87
C ASN A 138 -10.39 0.24 -2.12
N ALA A 139 -11.30 -0.41 -1.37
CA ALA A 139 -12.75 -0.28 -1.52
C ALA A 139 -13.24 1.16 -1.37
N ARG A 140 -12.52 1.99 -0.59
CA ARG A 140 -12.81 3.42 -0.42
C ARG A 140 -12.87 4.18 -1.75
N PHE A 141 -12.12 3.73 -2.75
CA PHE A 141 -12.06 4.35 -4.07
C PHE A 141 -13.13 3.85 -5.04
N SER A 142 -13.99 2.92 -4.64
CA SER A 142 -15.02 2.39 -5.53
C SER A 142 -16.10 3.43 -5.84
N ILE A 143 -16.39 3.60 -7.12
CA ILE A 143 -17.57 4.32 -7.61
C ILE A 143 -18.84 3.50 -7.35
N ASN A 144 -18.76 2.18 -7.51
CA ASN A 144 -19.91 1.28 -7.38
C ASN A 144 -20.06 0.85 -5.93
N GLN A 145 -21.28 0.93 -5.38
CA GLN A 145 -21.60 0.54 -4.01
C GLN A 145 -22.84 -0.37 -4.01
N PRO A 146 -22.96 -1.34 -3.08
CA PRO A 146 -21.98 -1.70 -2.05
C PRO A 146 -20.77 -2.46 -2.60
N VAL A 147 -19.59 -2.30 -1.97
CA VAL A 147 -18.41 -3.12 -2.28
C VAL A 147 -18.51 -4.47 -1.56
N PRO A 148 -18.41 -5.62 -2.26
CA PRO A 148 -18.41 -6.93 -1.62
C PRO A 148 -17.15 -7.11 -0.75
N LEU A 149 -17.33 -7.72 0.43
CA LEU A 149 -16.25 -8.03 1.35
C LEU A 149 -15.64 -9.39 1.02
N LEU A 150 -14.37 -9.57 1.38
CA LEU A 150 -13.70 -10.87 1.29
C LEU A 150 -14.03 -11.69 2.55
N ASP A 151 -15.08 -12.52 2.51
CA ASP A 151 -15.51 -13.32 3.66
C ASP A 151 -15.07 -14.79 3.54
N ARG A 152 -14.51 -15.34 4.62
CA ARG A 152 -14.11 -16.75 4.67
C ARG A 152 -15.27 -17.73 4.58
N ASN A 153 -16.46 -17.32 4.97
CA ASN A 153 -17.65 -18.18 5.02
C ASN A 153 -18.45 -18.17 3.72
N ASP A 154 -18.03 -17.41 2.72
CA ASP A 154 -18.70 -17.36 1.43
C ASP A 154 -18.55 -18.68 0.67
N ASP A 155 -19.64 -19.08 0.02
CA ASP A 155 -19.61 -20.18 -0.92
C ASP A 155 -18.78 -19.83 -2.18
N PRO A 156 -18.37 -20.83 -2.99
CA PRO A 156 -17.59 -20.58 -4.20
C PRO A 156 -18.25 -19.65 -5.22
N LYS A 157 -19.59 -19.56 -5.23
CA LYS A 157 -20.33 -18.68 -6.15
C LYS A 157 -20.18 -17.22 -5.71
N LYS A 158 -20.38 -16.91 -4.43
CA LYS A 158 -20.15 -15.58 -3.85
C LYS A 158 -18.69 -15.14 -3.98
N ALA A 159 -17.75 -16.07 -3.80
CA ALA A 159 -16.34 -15.79 -4.05
C ALA A 159 -16.09 -15.39 -5.53
N LEU A 160 -16.79 -16.02 -6.48
CA LEU A 160 -16.74 -15.64 -7.89
C LEU A 160 -17.34 -14.26 -8.16
N GLU A 161 -18.50 -13.93 -7.56
CA GLU A 161 -19.15 -12.62 -7.65
C GLU A 161 -18.26 -11.51 -7.06
N PHE A 162 -17.57 -11.78 -5.95
CA PHE A 162 -16.54 -10.89 -5.39
C PHE A 162 -15.46 -10.58 -6.44
N TYR A 163 -14.90 -11.61 -7.10
CA TYR A 163 -13.87 -11.41 -8.11
C TYR A 163 -14.38 -10.78 -9.41
N GLU A 164 -15.65 -10.98 -9.76
CA GLU A 164 -16.28 -10.30 -10.89
C GLU A 164 -16.42 -8.80 -10.62
N PHE A 165 -16.85 -8.41 -9.41
CA PHE A 165 -16.90 -7.01 -8.99
C PHE A 165 -15.51 -6.36 -9.11
N TRP A 166 -14.49 -6.99 -8.51
CA TRP A 166 -13.13 -6.45 -8.49
C TRP A 166 -12.44 -6.51 -9.87
N GLY A 167 -12.81 -7.47 -10.72
CA GLY A 167 -12.38 -7.52 -12.11
C GLY A 167 -12.91 -6.33 -12.94
N ASN A 168 -14.07 -5.81 -12.56
CA ASN A 168 -14.73 -4.64 -13.18
C ASN A 168 -14.62 -3.37 -12.31
N PHE A 169 -13.63 -3.31 -11.42
CA PHE A 169 -13.49 -2.24 -10.44
C PHE A 169 -13.37 -0.85 -11.11
N LYS A 170 -14.29 0.04 -10.74
CA LYS A 170 -14.30 1.44 -11.21
C LYS A 170 -13.89 2.35 -10.06
N SER A 171 -12.77 3.04 -10.23
CA SER A 171 -12.16 3.89 -9.21
C SER A 171 -12.45 5.37 -9.45
N TRP A 172 -12.81 6.12 -8.39
CA TRP A 172 -12.85 7.59 -8.42
C TRP A 172 -11.48 8.22 -8.15
N ARG A 173 -10.46 7.42 -7.82
CA ARG A 173 -9.12 7.88 -7.43
C ARG A 173 -8.52 8.82 -8.48
N ALA A 174 -7.94 9.90 -7.99
CA ALA A 174 -7.37 10.99 -8.78
C ALA A 174 -5.86 11.09 -8.52
N PHE A 175 -5.06 11.48 -9.51
CA PHE A 175 -3.59 11.42 -9.45
C PHE A 175 -2.93 12.78 -9.56
N GLU A 176 -3.75 13.82 -9.49
CA GLU A 176 -3.37 15.20 -9.41
C GLU A 176 -2.54 15.45 -8.14
N PRO A 177 -1.38 16.12 -8.24
CA PRO A 177 -0.51 16.37 -7.09
C PRO A 177 -1.10 17.48 -6.23
N VAL A 178 -1.61 17.11 -5.05
CA VAL A 178 -2.31 18.06 -4.17
C VAL A 178 -1.42 19.23 -3.72
N GLU A 179 -0.12 19.01 -3.54
CA GLU A 179 0.83 20.05 -3.11
C GLU A 179 1.01 21.16 -4.15
N GLU A 180 1.04 20.80 -5.43
CA GLU A 180 1.13 21.76 -6.54
C GLU A 180 -0.20 22.50 -6.69
N LEU A 181 -1.32 21.76 -6.63
CA LEU A 181 -2.65 22.30 -6.90
C LEU A 181 -3.22 23.15 -5.75
N TYR A 182 -2.78 22.93 -4.52
CA TYR A 182 -3.25 23.69 -3.36
C TYR A 182 -3.07 25.20 -3.55
N ASN A 183 -1.92 25.62 -4.09
CA ASN A 183 -1.57 27.02 -4.33
C ASN A 183 -2.23 27.64 -5.56
N MET A 184 -2.99 26.84 -6.32
CA MET A 184 -3.64 27.28 -7.57
C MET A 184 -5.12 27.62 -7.32
N GLY A 185 -5.64 28.58 -8.08
CA GLY A 185 -7.09 28.83 -8.15
C GLY A 185 -7.83 27.69 -8.87
N GLU A 186 -9.15 27.64 -8.73
CA GLU A 186 -9.96 26.54 -9.31
C GLU A 186 -9.80 26.43 -10.84
N TYR A 187 -9.78 27.56 -11.54
CA TYR A 187 -9.56 27.62 -12.99
C TYR A 187 -8.19 27.02 -13.37
N ASP A 188 -7.13 27.45 -12.68
CA ASP A 188 -5.77 26.96 -12.95
C ASP A 188 -5.62 25.47 -12.65
N ARG A 189 -6.26 24.96 -11.58
CA ARG A 189 -6.32 23.51 -11.31
C ARG A 189 -7.00 22.74 -12.44
N SER A 190 -8.07 23.30 -13.01
CA SER A 190 -8.74 22.72 -14.17
C SER A 190 -7.83 22.70 -15.39
N GLN A 191 -7.16 23.82 -15.68
CA GLN A 191 -6.19 23.91 -16.79
C GLN A 191 -5.01 22.96 -16.60
N TYR A 192 -4.50 22.79 -15.37
CA TYR A 192 -3.48 21.79 -15.05
C TYR A 192 -3.96 20.38 -15.42
N SER A 193 -5.18 20.02 -15.05
CA SER A 193 -5.75 18.70 -15.30
C SER A 193 -5.92 18.43 -16.80
N ILE A 194 -6.31 19.46 -17.57
CA ILE A 194 -6.42 19.38 -19.03
C ILE A 194 -5.04 19.23 -19.67
N LYS A 195 -4.09 20.08 -19.31
CA LYS A 195 -2.72 20.07 -19.85
C LYS A 195 -1.98 18.77 -19.55
N ASN A 196 -2.20 18.18 -18.38
CA ASN A 196 -1.54 16.95 -17.94
C ASN A 196 -2.38 15.68 -18.15
N ARG A 197 -3.43 15.73 -19.00
CA ARG A 197 -4.37 14.62 -19.17
C ARG A 197 -3.70 13.29 -19.50
N GLU A 198 -2.69 13.28 -20.36
CA GLU A 198 -1.96 12.07 -20.74
C GLU A 198 -1.20 11.45 -19.57
N LYS A 199 -0.45 12.27 -18.83
CA LYS A 199 0.26 11.85 -17.61
C LYS A 199 -0.70 11.30 -16.56
N LEU A 200 -1.82 11.97 -16.32
CA LEU A 200 -2.83 11.53 -15.37
C LEU A 200 -3.52 10.23 -15.82
N SER A 201 -3.81 10.10 -17.11
CA SER A 201 -4.36 8.87 -17.70
C SER A 201 -3.39 7.69 -17.55
N PHE A 202 -2.10 7.92 -17.79
CA PHE A 202 -1.06 6.92 -17.57
C PHE A 202 -1.01 6.44 -16.11
N LEU A 203 -1.03 7.35 -15.14
CA LEU A 203 -1.06 7.00 -13.71
C LEU A 203 -2.35 6.23 -13.33
N LYS A 204 -3.50 6.64 -13.86
CA LYS A 204 -4.77 5.91 -13.69
C LYS A 204 -4.68 4.48 -14.24
N ASN A 205 -4.05 4.31 -15.41
CA ASN A 205 -3.84 2.99 -16.00
C ASN A 205 -2.88 2.13 -15.18
N GLN A 206 -1.81 2.71 -14.61
CA GLN A 206 -0.92 1.99 -13.69
C GLN A 206 -1.65 1.50 -12.45
N ASP A 207 -2.52 2.32 -11.85
CA ASP A 207 -3.32 1.91 -10.70
C ASP A 207 -4.35 0.83 -11.07
N ALA A 208 -4.97 0.93 -12.26
CA ALA A 208 -5.86 -0.12 -12.76
C ALA A 208 -5.12 -1.46 -12.94
N LEU A 209 -3.89 -1.42 -13.47
CA LEU A 209 -3.03 -2.61 -13.58
C LEU A 209 -2.62 -3.15 -12.19
N ARG A 210 -2.38 -2.27 -11.21
CA ARG A 210 -2.09 -2.65 -9.82
C ARG A 210 -3.27 -3.39 -9.18
N ILE A 211 -4.50 -2.89 -9.32
CA ILE A 211 -5.72 -3.58 -8.86
C ILE A 211 -5.90 -4.91 -9.58
N LYS A 212 -5.71 -4.95 -10.91
CA LYS A 212 -5.78 -6.19 -11.68
C LYS A 212 -4.77 -7.22 -11.17
N LYS A 213 -3.55 -6.81 -10.84
CA LYS A 213 -2.52 -7.68 -10.25
C LYS A 213 -2.94 -8.19 -8.88
N LEU A 214 -3.47 -7.32 -8.00
CA LEU A 214 -4.03 -7.72 -6.71
C LEU A 214 -5.09 -8.81 -6.88
N VAL A 215 -6.06 -8.61 -7.78
CA VAL A 215 -7.14 -9.56 -8.06
C VAL A 215 -6.60 -10.90 -8.58
N GLN A 216 -5.63 -10.86 -9.49
CA GLN A 216 -5.00 -12.06 -10.03
C GLN A 216 -4.28 -12.89 -8.97
N ILE A 217 -3.49 -12.23 -8.11
CA ILE A 217 -2.79 -12.90 -7.01
C ILE A 217 -3.82 -13.47 -6.02
N ALA A 218 -4.79 -12.65 -5.61
CA ALA A 218 -5.83 -13.08 -4.69
C ALA A 218 -6.57 -14.33 -5.21
N LYS A 219 -7.09 -14.28 -6.44
CA LYS A 219 -7.84 -15.40 -7.04
C LYS A 219 -7.00 -16.67 -7.19
N LYS A 220 -5.70 -16.53 -7.43
CA LYS A 220 -4.76 -17.67 -7.50
C LYS A 220 -4.54 -18.32 -6.14
N ARG A 221 -4.54 -17.53 -5.06
CA ARG A 221 -4.19 -17.96 -3.70
C ARG A 221 -5.39 -18.23 -2.80
N ASP A 222 -6.58 -17.79 -3.19
CA ASP A 222 -7.81 -17.94 -2.41
C ASP A 222 -8.17 -19.42 -2.20
N PRO A 223 -8.34 -19.88 -0.95
CA PRO A 223 -8.67 -21.28 -0.65
C PRO A 223 -10.07 -21.70 -1.13
N ARG A 224 -10.99 -20.75 -1.39
CA ARG A 224 -12.38 -21.03 -1.80
C ARG A 224 -12.51 -21.32 -3.30
N VAL A 225 -11.61 -20.75 -4.13
CA VAL A 225 -11.70 -20.82 -5.61
C VAL A 225 -10.39 -21.24 -6.30
N GLY A 226 -9.26 -21.14 -5.59
CA GLY A 226 -7.94 -21.49 -6.10
C GLY A 226 -7.64 -22.98 -5.95
N LYS A 227 -6.40 -23.35 -6.30
CA LYS A 227 -5.89 -24.71 -6.08
C LYS A 227 -5.62 -24.93 -4.60
N SER A 228 -5.75 -26.17 -4.14
CA SER A 228 -5.38 -26.52 -2.76
C SER A 228 -3.93 -26.13 -2.46
N ILE A 229 -3.62 -25.87 -1.18
CA ILE A 229 -2.25 -25.52 -0.76
C ILE A 229 -1.25 -26.58 -1.20
N GLU A 230 -1.61 -27.87 -1.11
CA GLU A 230 -0.77 -28.98 -1.56
C GLU A 230 -0.45 -28.92 -3.05
N GLU A 231 -1.45 -28.61 -3.89
CA GLU A 231 -1.25 -28.44 -5.32
C GLU A 231 -0.39 -27.22 -5.62
N GLN A 232 -0.60 -26.11 -4.91
CA GLN A 232 0.25 -24.92 -5.03
C GLN A 232 1.71 -25.22 -4.65
N MET A 233 1.93 -26.01 -3.59
CA MET A 233 3.27 -26.46 -3.18
C MET A 233 3.89 -27.38 -4.24
N LYS A 234 3.13 -28.34 -4.77
CA LYS A 234 3.59 -29.23 -5.86
C LYS A 234 3.96 -28.44 -7.11
N GLU A 235 3.17 -27.44 -7.49
CA GLU A 235 3.46 -26.57 -8.63
C GLU A 235 4.68 -25.69 -8.39
N MET A 236 4.82 -25.13 -7.20
CA MET A 236 6.02 -24.36 -6.82
C MET A 236 7.26 -25.25 -6.83
N MET A 237 7.17 -26.48 -6.31
CA MET A 237 8.25 -27.47 -6.39
C MET A 237 8.60 -27.82 -7.85
N ARG A 238 7.60 -27.99 -8.73
CA ARG A 238 7.81 -28.24 -10.16
C ARG A 238 8.47 -27.05 -10.86
N MET A 239 8.02 -25.82 -10.58
CA MET A 239 8.63 -24.61 -11.13
C MET A 239 10.06 -24.41 -10.64
N ASN A 240 10.33 -24.71 -9.36
CA ASN A 240 11.67 -24.61 -8.78
C ASN A 240 12.57 -25.81 -9.13
N SER A 241 12.02 -26.88 -9.71
CA SER A 241 12.81 -28.03 -10.14
C SER A 241 13.70 -27.68 -11.34
N TRP A 242 14.83 -28.37 -11.44
CA TRP A 242 15.73 -28.24 -12.58
C TRP A 242 15.13 -28.90 -13.81
N THR A 243 14.95 -28.14 -14.88
CA THR A 243 14.48 -28.66 -16.17
C THR A 243 15.56 -29.52 -16.85
N PRO A 244 15.19 -30.49 -17.72
CA PRO A 244 16.17 -31.27 -18.47
C PRO A 244 17.15 -30.41 -19.30
N LEU A 245 16.69 -29.26 -19.79
CA LEU A 245 17.52 -28.30 -20.50
C LEU A 245 18.52 -27.59 -19.58
N GLU A 246 18.11 -27.15 -18.40
CA GLU A 246 19.02 -26.59 -17.39
C GLU A 246 20.08 -27.62 -16.96
N VAL A 247 19.68 -28.87 -16.70
CA VAL A 247 20.61 -29.94 -16.29
C VAL A 247 21.62 -30.26 -17.39
N SER A 248 21.18 -30.40 -18.65
CA SER A 248 22.08 -30.71 -19.77
C SER A 248 23.02 -29.55 -20.10
N THR A 249 22.53 -28.31 -20.02
CA THR A 249 23.34 -27.10 -20.22
C THR A 249 24.37 -26.94 -19.10
N LEU A 250 23.97 -27.13 -17.84
CA LEU A 250 24.87 -27.07 -16.69
C LEU A 250 25.97 -28.12 -16.80
N ARG A 251 25.62 -29.38 -17.16
CA ARG A 251 26.60 -30.45 -17.36
C ARG A 251 27.64 -30.08 -18.43
N ARG A 252 27.20 -29.50 -19.55
CA ARG A 252 28.10 -29.02 -20.63
C ARG A 252 29.00 -27.87 -20.17
N LEU A 253 28.45 -26.91 -19.40
CA LEU A 253 29.23 -25.79 -18.89
C LEU A 253 30.28 -26.24 -17.86
N ILE A 254 29.94 -27.20 -17.00
CA ILE A 254 30.86 -27.81 -16.03
C ILE A 254 32.02 -28.53 -16.74
N SER A 255 31.76 -29.28 -17.82
CA SER A 255 32.83 -29.97 -18.56
C SER A 255 33.76 -29.02 -19.29
N LEU A 256 33.27 -27.86 -19.74
CA LEU A 256 34.06 -26.85 -20.45
C LEU A 256 34.91 -25.98 -19.51
N VAL A 257 34.40 -25.70 -18.30
CA VAL A 257 35.09 -24.89 -17.30
C VAL A 257 35.79 -25.83 -16.31
N GLY A 258 37.03 -26.23 -16.65
CA GLY A 258 37.85 -27.12 -15.83
C GLY A 258 38.04 -26.69 -14.36
N LYS A 259 38.58 -27.59 -13.53
CA LYS A 259 38.57 -27.54 -12.04
C LYS A 259 39.28 -26.35 -11.37
N THR A 260 39.92 -25.44 -12.10
CA THR A 260 40.96 -24.54 -11.56
C THR A 260 40.64 -23.04 -11.58
N LYS A 261 39.43 -22.61 -11.98
CA LYS A 261 39.08 -21.17 -11.97
C LYS A 261 38.40 -20.74 -10.66
N LYS A 262 38.98 -19.71 -10.01
CA LYS A 262 38.51 -19.12 -8.74
C LYS A 262 37.04 -18.64 -8.80
N ASN A 263 36.56 -18.26 -9.99
CA ASN A 263 35.18 -17.77 -10.24
C ASN A 263 34.36 -18.72 -11.14
N LYS A 264 34.67 -20.04 -11.13
CA LYS A 264 34.00 -21.05 -11.98
C LYS A 264 32.47 -20.94 -11.91
N TRP A 265 31.91 -20.87 -10.71
CA TRP A 265 30.46 -20.92 -10.51
C TRP A 265 29.73 -19.63 -10.87
N GLU A 266 30.37 -18.46 -10.73
CA GLU A 266 29.82 -17.19 -11.20
C GLU A 266 29.64 -17.21 -12.73
N MET A 267 30.69 -17.58 -13.46
CA MET A 267 30.65 -17.68 -14.92
C MET A 267 29.64 -18.73 -15.41
N ILE A 268 29.57 -19.89 -14.75
CA ILE A 268 28.61 -20.94 -15.11
C ILE A 268 27.18 -20.46 -14.86
N THR A 269 26.92 -19.78 -13.74
CA THR A 269 25.60 -19.25 -13.39
C THR A 269 25.14 -18.21 -14.41
N GLU A 270 26.01 -17.29 -14.80
CA GLU A 270 25.72 -16.27 -15.81
C GLU A 270 25.40 -16.89 -17.18
N LYS A 271 26.25 -17.80 -17.67
CA LYS A 271 26.03 -18.50 -18.95
C LYS A 271 24.83 -19.42 -18.94
N LEU A 272 24.55 -20.07 -17.82
CA LEU A 272 23.36 -20.90 -17.65
C LEU A 272 22.10 -20.03 -17.74
N ALA A 273 22.09 -18.87 -17.08
CA ALA A 273 20.98 -17.94 -17.13
C ALA A 273 20.78 -17.35 -18.54
N GLU A 274 21.86 -17.08 -19.27
CA GLU A 274 21.81 -16.60 -20.66
C GLU A 274 21.15 -17.62 -21.61
N ILE A 275 21.55 -18.90 -21.51
CA ILE A 275 21.07 -19.97 -22.41
C ILE A 275 19.64 -20.41 -22.04
N THR A 276 19.37 -20.58 -20.75
CA THR A 276 18.08 -21.14 -20.27
C THR A 276 17.04 -20.06 -19.99
N LYS A 277 17.43 -18.79 -20.05
CA LYS A 277 16.61 -17.62 -19.67
C LYS A 277 16.02 -17.71 -18.26
N THR A 278 16.59 -18.59 -17.42
CA THR A 278 16.13 -18.87 -16.05
C THR A 278 17.21 -18.42 -15.08
N LYS A 279 16.87 -17.49 -14.18
CA LYS A 279 17.82 -17.01 -13.17
C LYS A 279 17.81 -17.96 -11.98
N ARG A 280 19.00 -18.43 -11.60
CA ARG A 280 19.26 -19.24 -10.40
C ARG A 280 20.34 -18.54 -9.59
N SER A 281 20.35 -18.74 -8.28
CA SER A 281 21.43 -18.25 -7.43
C SER A 281 22.71 -19.06 -7.66
N ILE A 282 23.88 -18.43 -7.44
CA ILE A 282 25.18 -19.11 -7.56
C ILE A 282 25.23 -20.35 -6.65
N LYS A 283 24.64 -20.26 -5.46
CA LYS A 283 24.57 -21.35 -4.48
C LYS A 283 23.81 -22.57 -5.05
N GLU A 284 22.63 -22.35 -5.64
CA GLU A 284 21.83 -23.42 -6.25
C GLU A 284 22.56 -24.10 -7.42
N VAL A 285 23.20 -23.31 -8.29
CA VAL A 285 23.95 -23.83 -9.44
C VAL A 285 25.15 -24.65 -8.98
N MET A 286 25.85 -24.19 -7.95
CA MET A 286 26.97 -24.91 -7.35
C MET A 286 26.53 -26.23 -6.73
N GLU A 287 25.48 -26.24 -5.89
CA GLU A 287 24.96 -27.45 -5.27
C GLU A 287 24.52 -28.49 -6.31
N LYS A 288 23.77 -28.06 -7.34
CA LYS A 288 23.36 -28.96 -8.42
C LYS A 288 24.55 -29.44 -9.26
N GLY A 289 25.52 -28.58 -9.52
CA GLY A 289 26.73 -28.94 -10.24
C GLY A 289 27.55 -30.01 -9.52
N MET A 290 27.69 -29.89 -8.20
CA MET A 290 28.35 -30.93 -7.39
C MET A 290 27.57 -32.25 -7.37
N GLU A 291 26.23 -32.21 -7.39
CA GLU A 291 25.41 -33.43 -7.53
C GLU A 291 25.64 -34.11 -8.88
N ILE A 292 25.76 -33.33 -9.96
CA ILE A 292 26.02 -33.84 -11.32
C ILE A 292 27.45 -34.39 -11.45
N GLU A 293 28.46 -33.78 -10.81
CA GLU A 293 29.83 -34.28 -10.80
C GLU A 293 30.01 -35.54 -9.92
N LYS A 294 29.09 -35.80 -8.97
CA LYS A 294 29.06 -37.00 -8.12
C LYS A 294 28.36 -38.21 -8.76
N ARG A 295 27.57 -38.01 -9.82
CA ARG A 295 26.86 -39.07 -10.56
C ARG A 295 27.58 -39.43 -11.84
#